data_AF-A0A836WL92-F1
#
_entry.id   AF-A0A836WL92-F1
#
_cell.length_a   1.000
_cell.length_b   1.000
_cell.length_c   1.000
_cell.angle_alpha   90.00
_cell.angle_beta   90.00
_cell.angle_gamma   90.00
#
_symmetry.space_group_name_H-M   'P 1'
#
loop_
_entity.id
_entity.type
_entity.pdbx_description
1 polymer ?
#
loop_
_entity_poly.entity_id
_entity_poly.type
_entity_poly.pdbx_seq_one_letter_code
_entity_poly.pdbx_strand_id
1 'polypeptide(L)'
;MRKHLKSLLAFVLLFIFSLSIISCEGKGKIIIEEPPNADVYINGKKVGKTPITLELREGKYNITVATAPFIEETKKNVQVYFDKTIVLKFNPSPKGILNADSIPREAEVYDKREFLGTTPMQVKLDPGIHEIFFQKGKLSAVRKVNIEYQKETKLFVNLEKSIVHINVNPSNAILIIDGKKYTQFPITLELEEGIHNIVVKKDLYEDKFTLKVRKGYELNVSYELKPLQLPPVQAYGPIKFTNNGKYLVSMGKAGIYFWNINKFKPEISLWDPEDVRNFDKFINFGISNNDEFVVGIKPIRKLAYQFKNKSKRDKILIWDLKTTAILSSRLYDIEAIFATFTKDNSKVILLGKNGTIYLLDINSSNLEEKENIGNNITAFSETKDFVVFADSIGNIYKLDKSSLDIIKEKVFSSKINAIATSKSNKYIAIASNNKEKLLNTVDLKIIKEKSFKENITAMAISPSDKQIAVAFGRKVVVYDKQTETPLYTIENLPAPIISMLFKNEEVLITASGIKTPYVGIWKKGKLLKKWVQTIK
;
A
#
# COMPACT_ATOMS: atom_id res chain seq x y z
N MET A 1 -82.97 -75.50 -33.78
CA MET A 1 -83.59 -76.18 -32.62
C MET A 1 -82.51 -76.84 -31.79
N ARG A 2 -82.29 -76.34 -30.56
CA ARG A 2 -81.54 -76.94 -29.43
C ARG A 2 -80.16 -77.56 -29.68
N LYS A 3 -79.09 -76.81 -29.36
CA LYS A 3 -77.95 -77.26 -28.51
C LYS A 3 -76.97 -76.11 -28.20
N HIS A 4 -77.45 -75.06 -27.54
CA HIS A 4 -76.63 -74.15 -26.71
C HIS A 4 -77.14 -74.24 -25.28
N LEU A 5 -76.70 -75.25 -24.52
CA LEU A 5 -76.87 -75.30 -23.07
C LEU A 5 -75.97 -76.37 -22.42
N LYS A 6 -74.66 -76.33 -22.69
CA LYS A 6 -73.64 -76.99 -21.85
C LYS A 6 -72.35 -76.14 -21.83
N SER A 7 -72.55 -74.82 -21.64
CA SER A 7 -71.52 -73.76 -21.69
C SER A 7 -71.26 -73.09 -20.33
N LEU A 8 -71.72 -73.62 -19.18
CA LEU A 8 -71.69 -72.80 -17.96
C LEU A 8 -71.19 -73.46 -16.65
N LEU A 9 -70.72 -74.71 -16.66
CA LEU A 9 -70.35 -75.36 -15.39
C LEU A 9 -68.93 -75.93 -15.30
N ALA A 10 -68.17 -75.99 -16.40
CA ALA A 10 -66.77 -76.44 -16.37
C ALA A 10 -65.74 -75.30 -16.48
N PHE A 11 -66.18 -74.07 -16.79
CA PHE A 11 -65.31 -72.88 -16.84
C PHE A 11 -65.35 -72.05 -15.55
N VAL A 12 -66.21 -72.41 -14.58
CA VAL A 12 -66.35 -71.70 -13.30
C VAL A 12 -65.46 -72.29 -12.19
N LEU A 13 -64.84 -73.46 -12.42
CA LEU A 13 -63.92 -74.10 -11.45
C LEU A 13 -62.43 -73.99 -11.82
N LEU A 14 -62.10 -73.33 -12.94
CA LEU A 14 -60.72 -72.95 -13.30
C LEU A 14 -60.52 -71.43 -13.38
N PHE A 15 -61.48 -70.65 -12.88
CA PHE A 15 -61.43 -69.19 -12.75
C PHE A 15 -61.46 -68.70 -11.28
N ILE A 16 -61.38 -69.62 -10.32
CA ILE A 16 -61.19 -69.34 -8.88
C ILE A 16 -59.90 -70.04 -8.41
N PHE A 17 -58.82 -69.92 -9.17
CA PHE A 17 -57.45 -70.14 -8.66
C PHE A 17 -56.42 -69.35 -9.49
N SER A 18 -56.80 -68.15 -9.94
CA SER A 18 -55.91 -67.22 -10.65
C SER A 18 -56.01 -65.80 -10.09
N LEU A 19 -56.24 -65.64 -8.79
CA LEU A 19 -56.18 -64.33 -8.14
C LEU A 19 -55.81 -64.47 -6.67
N SER A 20 -54.54 -64.77 -6.39
CA SER A 20 -53.85 -64.47 -5.12
C SER A 20 -52.37 -64.84 -5.25
N ILE A 21 -51.65 -64.23 -6.20
CA ILE A 21 -50.28 -63.86 -5.87
C ILE A 21 -50.44 -62.62 -5.00
N ILE A 22 -50.68 -62.83 -3.71
CA ILE A 22 -50.40 -61.81 -2.71
C ILE A 22 -48.89 -61.62 -2.82
N SER A 23 -48.48 -60.63 -3.61
CA SER A 23 -47.16 -60.03 -3.44
C SER A 23 -47.13 -59.56 -2.00
N CYS A 24 -46.45 -60.31 -1.14
CA CYS A 24 -46.12 -59.89 0.20
C CYS A 24 -45.10 -58.75 0.04
N GLU A 25 -45.57 -57.55 -0.31
CA GLU A 25 -44.74 -56.35 -0.30
C GLU A 25 -44.45 -56.04 1.17
N GLY A 26 -43.23 -56.35 1.57
CA GLY A 26 -42.79 -56.11 2.92
C GLY A 26 -42.92 -54.63 3.29
N LYS A 27 -43.67 -54.33 4.36
CA LYS A 27 -43.73 -52.99 4.96
C LYS A 27 -42.80 -52.89 6.17
N GLY A 28 -42.21 -51.72 6.37
CA GLY A 28 -41.51 -51.32 7.59
C GLY A 28 -42.23 -50.14 8.25
N LYS A 29 -41.92 -49.90 9.53
CA LYS A 29 -42.50 -48.80 10.32
C LYS A 29 -41.48 -47.67 10.50
N ILE A 30 -41.90 -46.43 10.27
CA ILE A 30 -41.15 -45.22 10.66
C ILE A 30 -41.93 -44.52 11.77
N ILE A 31 -41.25 -44.19 12.86
CA ILE A 31 -41.79 -43.41 13.97
C ILE A 31 -41.05 -42.06 14.02
N ILE A 32 -41.82 -40.97 14.07
CA ILE A 32 -41.30 -39.62 14.26
C ILE A 32 -42.09 -38.99 15.41
N GLU A 33 -41.46 -38.86 16.58
CA GLU A 33 -42.12 -38.36 17.79
C GLU A 33 -42.01 -36.84 17.94
N GLU A 34 -40.84 -36.29 17.62
CA GLU A 34 -40.51 -34.87 17.78
C GLU A 34 -40.06 -34.21 16.47
N PRO A 35 -40.21 -32.88 16.34
CA PRO A 35 -40.91 -31.94 17.25
C PRO A 35 -42.45 -32.07 17.16
N PRO A 36 -43.26 -31.70 18.18
CA PRO A 36 -44.71 -31.88 18.15
C PRO A 36 -45.42 -30.97 17.13
N ASN A 37 -46.51 -31.46 16.52
CA ASN A 37 -47.37 -30.73 15.57
C ASN A 37 -46.65 -30.19 14.32
N ALA A 38 -45.51 -30.80 13.97
CA ALA A 38 -44.76 -30.48 12.76
C ALA A 38 -45.33 -31.22 11.55
N ASP A 39 -45.42 -30.55 10.41
CA ASP A 39 -45.86 -31.15 9.17
C ASP A 39 -44.81 -32.17 8.68
N VAL A 40 -45.25 -33.38 8.36
CA VAL A 40 -44.40 -34.46 7.83
C VAL A 40 -44.71 -34.68 6.36
N TYR A 41 -43.66 -34.76 5.54
CA TYR A 41 -43.74 -35.01 4.11
C TYR A 41 -42.90 -36.24 3.74
N ILE A 42 -43.45 -37.10 2.89
CA ILE A 42 -42.74 -38.25 2.31
C ILE A 42 -42.64 -38.01 0.81
N ASN A 43 -41.41 -37.99 0.29
CA ASN A 43 -41.11 -37.69 -1.12
C ASN A 43 -41.82 -36.41 -1.61
N GLY A 44 -41.88 -35.39 -0.74
CA GLY A 44 -42.52 -34.09 -1.02
C GLY A 44 -44.04 -34.05 -0.82
N LYS A 45 -44.72 -35.18 -0.62
CA LYS A 45 -46.16 -35.20 -0.34
C LYS A 45 -46.42 -35.12 1.16
N LYS A 46 -47.24 -34.16 1.60
CA LYS A 46 -47.67 -34.05 3.00
C LYS A 46 -48.45 -35.29 3.40
N VAL A 47 -47.99 -35.99 4.45
CA VAL A 47 -48.61 -37.24 4.93
C VAL A 47 -49.30 -37.09 6.28
N GLY A 48 -48.98 -36.04 7.05
CA GLY A 48 -49.59 -35.80 8.34
C GLY A 48 -48.77 -34.85 9.20
N LYS A 49 -48.93 -34.96 10.52
CA LYS A 49 -48.16 -34.20 11.51
C LYS A 49 -47.61 -35.11 12.59
N THR A 50 -46.49 -34.73 13.19
CA THR A 50 -45.89 -35.41 14.35
C THR A 50 -46.72 -35.23 15.64
N PRO A 51 -46.70 -36.19 16.57
CA PRO A 51 -46.12 -37.53 16.45
C PRO A 51 -46.82 -38.39 15.39
N ILE A 52 -46.06 -39.12 14.56
CA ILE A 52 -46.61 -39.96 13.50
C ILE A 52 -45.89 -41.30 13.38
N THR A 53 -46.67 -42.36 13.18
CA THR A 53 -46.19 -43.70 12.81
C THR A 53 -46.66 -44.02 11.40
N LEU A 54 -45.71 -44.27 10.50
CA LEU A 54 -45.96 -44.53 9.08
C LEU A 54 -45.55 -45.96 8.73
N GLU A 55 -46.43 -46.70 8.08
CA GLU A 55 -46.09 -47.99 7.45
C GLU A 55 -45.79 -47.77 5.96
N LEU A 56 -44.53 -47.91 5.59
CA LEU A 56 -44.04 -47.70 4.23
C LEU A 56 -43.54 -49.02 3.65
N ARG A 57 -43.75 -49.24 2.36
CA ARG A 57 -43.14 -50.37 1.65
C ARG A 57 -41.62 -50.27 1.73
N GLU A 58 -40.94 -51.40 1.76
CA GLU A 58 -39.48 -51.45 1.66
C GLU A 58 -38.98 -50.59 0.48
N GLY A 59 -38.01 -49.71 0.75
CA GLY A 59 -37.55 -48.73 -0.22
C GLY A 59 -36.85 -47.53 0.42
N LYS A 60 -36.39 -46.60 -0.42
CA LYS A 60 -35.76 -45.35 0.02
C LYS A 60 -36.73 -44.19 -0.06
N TYR A 61 -36.79 -43.39 1.00
CA TYR A 61 -37.68 -42.25 1.10
C TYR A 61 -36.91 -40.98 1.51
N ASN A 62 -37.34 -39.84 0.96
CA ASN A 62 -36.97 -38.53 1.46
C ASN A 62 -38.04 -38.07 2.45
N ILE A 63 -37.65 -37.80 3.68
CA ILE A 63 -38.57 -37.49 4.77
C ILE A 63 -38.25 -36.08 5.26
N THR A 64 -39.23 -35.19 5.16
CA THR A 64 -39.11 -33.80 5.59
C THR A 64 -40.04 -33.54 6.76
N VAL A 65 -39.52 -32.90 7.81
CA VAL A 65 -40.30 -32.43 8.96
C VAL A 65 -40.19 -30.92 9.05
N ALA A 66 -41.32 -30.22 9.09
CA ALA A 66 -41.39 -28.75 9.12
C ALA A 66 -42.27 -28.24 10.27
N THR A 67 -41.72 -27.40 11.14
CA THR A 67 -42.46 -26.78 12.26
C THR A 67 -43.16 -25.48 11.85
N ALA A 68 -42.64 -24.80 10.83
CA ALA A 68 -43.19 -23.59 10.25
C ALA A 68 -42.72 -23.45 8.79
N PRO A 69 -43.30 -22.54 7.99
CA PRO A 69 -42.71 -22.17 6.71
C PRO A 69 -41.24 -21.76 6.89
N PHE A 70 -40.33 -22.36 6.11
CA PHE A 70 -38.88 -22.15 6.18
C PHE A 70 -38.18 -22.66 7.45
N ILE A 71 -38.84 -23.44 8.30
CA ILE A 71 -38.17 -24.16 9.41
C ILE A 71 -38.39 -25.65 9.18
N GLU A 72 -37.42 -26.30 8.54
CA GLU A 72 -37.54 -27.69 8.08
C GLU A 72 -36.20 -28.44 8.11
N GLU A 73 -36.25 -29.75 8.31
CA GLU A 73 -35.13 -30.67 8.08
C GLU A 73 -35.58 -31.77 7.13
N THR A 74 -34.72 -32.12 6.17
CA THR A 74 -34.95 -33.26 5.26
C THR A 74 -33.88 -34.32 5.43
N LYS A 75 -34.29 -35.54 5.75
CA LYS A 75 -33.44 -36.74 5.68
C LYS A 75 -33.64 -37.43 4.35
N LYS A 76 -32.61 -37.41 3.51
CA LYS A 76 -32.63 -38.00 2.16
C LYS A 76 -32.28 -39.49 2.23
N ASN A 77 -32.86 -40.28 1.33
CA ASN A 77 -32.55 -41.71 1.14
C ASN A 77 -32.67 -42.57 2.41
N VAL A 78 -33.62 -42.27 3.29
CA VAL A 78 -33.94 -43.11 4.45
C VAL A 78 -34.39 -44.48 3.94
N GLN A 79 -33.60 -45.51 4.22
CA GLN A 79 -33.90 -46.88 3.83
C GLN A 79 -34.89 -47.48 4.82
N VAL A 80 -36.07 -47.87 4.33
CA VAL A 80 -37.06 -48.68 5.03
C VAL A 80 -36.83 -50.13 4.68
N TYR A 81 -36.78 -51.01 5.68
CA TYR A 81 -36.65 -52.45 5.52
C TYR A 81 -37.93 -53.14 5.97
N PHE A 82 -38.22 -54.30 5.39
CA PHE A 82 -39.34 -55.14 5.81
C PHE A 82 -39.27 -55.48 7.31
N ASP A 83 -40.42 -55.37 7.99
CA ASP A 83 -40.64 -55.73 9.40
C ASP A 83 -39.69 -55.07 10.41
N LYS A 84 -39.04 -53.97 10.00
CA LYS A 84 -38.21 -53.14 10.89
C LYS A 84 -38.93 -51.87 11.27
N THR A 85 -38.76 -51.46 12.52
CA THR A 85 -39.17 -50.15 13.02
C THR A 85 -37.96 -49.23 13.10
N ILE A 86 -38.05 -48.04 12.51
CA ILE A 86 -37.02 -47.01 12.52
C ILE A 86 -37.58 -45.78 13.22
N VAL A 87 -36.94 -45.36 14.30
CA VAL A 87 -37.26 -44.11 14.97
C VAL A 87 -36.35 -43.01 14.42
N LEU A 88 -36.93 -41.97 13.84
CA LEU A 88 -36.20 -40.83 13.30
C LEU A 88 -36.39 -39.61 14.21
N LYS A 89 -35.27 -38.99 14.57
CA LYS A 89 -35.25 -37.70 15.26
C LYS A 89 -35.00 -36.57 14.27
N PHE A 90 -35.71 -35.46 14.41
CA PHE A 90 -35.52 -34.25 13.59
C PHE A 90 -35.29 -33.05 14.49
N ASN A 91 -34.45 -32.13 14.03
CA ASN A 91 -34.23 -30.80 14.59
C ASN A 91 -34.32 -29.75 13.46
N PRO A 92 -35.55 -29.44 12.99
CA PRO A 92 -35.78 -28.48 11.90
C PRO A 92 -35.07 -27.14 12.12
N SER A 93 -34.33 -26.69 11.10
CA SER A 93 -33.58 -25.42 11.14
C SER A 93 -34.19 -24.38 10.21
N PRO A 94 -34.00 -23.07 10.50
CA PRO A 94 -34.35 -21.99 9.59
C PRO A 94 -33.69 -22.16 8.21
N LYS A 95 -34.37 -21.74 7.15
CA LYS A 95 -33.89 -21.80 5.74
C LYS A 95 -34.05 -20.45 5.02
N GLY A 96 -33.20 -20.22 4.01
CA GLY A 96 -33.36 -19.19 2.97
C GLY A 96 -33.44 -19.83 1.58
N ILE A 97 -33.74 -19.05 0.53
CA ILE A 97 -33.86 -19.53 -0.85
C ILE A 97 -32.66 -19.07 -1.67
N LEU A 98 -32.00 -19.99 -2.37
CA LEU A 98 -31.04 -19.68 -3.43
C LEU A 98 -31.72 -19.91 -4.80
N ASN A 99 -31.77 -18.87 -5.61
CA ASN A 99 -32.12 -18.92 -7.03
C ASN A 99 -30.83 -18.82 -7.84
N ALA A 100 -30.38 -19.93 -8.42
CA ALA A 100 -29.12 -20.00 -9.16
C ALA A 100 -29.35 -20.19 -10.66
N ASP A 101 -28.69 -19.39 -11.49
CA ASP A 101 -28.69 -19.52 -12.95
C ASP A 101 -27.25 -19.38 -13.52
N SER A 102 -27.01 -19.88 -14.73
CA SER A 102 -25.69 -19.81 -15.35
C SER A 102 -25.71 -19.75 -16.87
N ILE A 103 -24.58 -19.32 -17.44
CA ILE A 103 -24.27 -19.48 -18.87
C ILE A 103 -23.02 -20.36 -19.01
N PRO A 104 -23.10 -21.52 -19.71
CA PRO A 104 -24.32 -22.11 -20.26
C PRO A 104 -25.26 -22.61 -19.13
N ARG A 105 -26.52 -22.84 -19.50
CA ARG A 105 -27.51 -23.47 -18.61
C ARG A 105 -27.21 -24.95 -18.39
N GLU A 106 -27.93 -25.54 -17.44
CA GLU A 106 -27.81 -26.92 -16.99
C GLU A 106 -26.40 -27.24 -16.47
N ALA A 107 -25.80 -26.28 -15.75
CA ALA A 107 -24.60 -26.52 -14.97
C ALA A 107 -24.99 -27.20 -13.66
N GLU A 108 -24.25 -28.22 -13.27
CA GLU A 108 -24.40 -28.88 -11.97
C GLU A 108 -23.98 -27.91 -10.86
N VAL A 109 -24.81 -27.81 -9.82
CA VAL A 109 -24.60 -26.91 -8.68
C VAL A 109 -24.41 -27.74 -7.42
N TYR A 110 -23.34 -27.43 -6.70
CA TYR A 110 -22.97 -28.11 -5.46
C TYR A 110 -22.76 -27.10 -4.33
N ASP A 111 -23.13 -27.46 -3.12
CA ASP A 111 -22.62 -26.82 -1.91
C ASP A 111 -21.73 -27.82 -1.17
N LYS A 112 -20.44 -27.49 -1.07
CA LYS A 112 -19.37 -28.41 -0.65
C LYS A 112 -19.30 -29.67 -1.53
N ARG A 113 -19.93 -30.76 -1.10
CA ARG A 113 -20.00 -32.07 -1.81
C ARG A 113 -21.43 -32.50 -2.08
N GLU A 114 -22.42 -31.73 -1.64
CA GLU A 114 -23.83 -32.05 -1.85
C GLU A 114 -24.29 -31.47 -3.19
N PHE A 115 -24.81 -32.34 -4.05
CA PHE A 115 -25.46 -31.93 -5.30
C PHE A 115 -26.82 -31.29 -5.00
N LEU A 116 -26.99 -30.04 -5.41
CA LEU A 116 -28.21 -29.25 -5.19
C LEU A 116 -29.17 -29.32 -6.38
N GLY A 117 -28.65 -29.48 -7.60
CA GLY A 117 -29.45 -29.51 -8.84
C GLY A 117 -28.66 -28.99 -10.04
N THR A 118 -29.38 -28.68 -11.13
CA THR A 118 -28.81 -28.09 -12.36
C THR A 118 -29.45 -26.73 -12.65
N THR A 119 -28.67 -25.74 -13.11
CA THR A 119 -29.17 -24.39 -13.42
C THR A 119 -30.14 -24.37 -14.62
N PRO A 120 -31.15 -23.47 -14.66
CA PRO A 120 -31.62 -22.65 -13.55
C PRO A 120 -32.31 -23.51 -12.49
N MET A 121 -32.06 -23.22 -11.21
CA MET A 121 -32.67 -23.94 -10.10
C MET A 121 -33.03 -23.05 -8.92
N GLN A 122 -33.91 -23.56 -8.08
CA GLN A 122 -34.26 -22.99 -6.78
C GLN A 122 -34.07 -24.05 -5.69
N VAL A 123 -33.41 -23.70 -4.58
CA VAL A 123 -33.20 -24.61 -3.44
C VAL A 123 -33.25 -23.86 -2.13
N LYS A 124 -33.71 -24.54 -1.08
CA LYS A 124 -33.65 -24.04 0.30
C LYS A 124 -32.33 -24.46 0.94
N LEU A 125 -31.60 -23.49 1.50
CA LEU A 125 -30.34 -23.70 2.22
C LEU A 125 -30.44 -23.13 3.64
N ASP A 126 -29.60 -23.63 4.54
CA ASP A 126 -29.44 -23.02 5.86
C ASP A 126 -28.92 -21.57 5.73
N PRO A 127 -29.28 -20.65 6.64
CA PRO A 127 -28.69 -19.32 6.65
C PRO A 127 -27.19 -19.35 6.94
N GLY A 128 -26.44 -18.47 6.28
CA GLY A 128 -25.00 -18.33 6.44
C GLY A 128 -24.25 -18.20 5.12
N ILE A 129 -22.91 -18.26 5.18
CA ILE A 129 -22.04 -18.15 4.01
C ILE A 129 -21.84 -19.56 3.41
N HIS A 130 -22.23 -19.71 2.15
CA HIS A 130 -22.05 -20.92 1.35
C HIS A 130 -21.01 -20.69 0.24
N GLU A 131 -20.23 -21.73 -0.07
CA GLU A 131 -19.34 -21.78 -1.24
C GLU A 131 -19.99 -22.67 -2.31
N ILE A 132 -20.72 -22.04 -3.23
CA ILE A 132 -21.46 -22.73 -4.29
C ILE A 132 -20.54 -23.00 -5.47
N PHE A 133 -20.37 -24.26 -5.82
CA PHE A 133 -19.59 -24.73 -6.96
C PHE A 133 -20.51 -25.04 -8.14
N PHE A 134 -20.20 -24.47 -9.29
CA PHE A 134 -20.89 -24.69 -10.56
C PHE A 134 -19.98 -25.46 -11.50
N GLN A 135 -20.52 -26.44 -12.24
CA GLN A 135 -19.78 -27.22 -13.21
C GLN A 135 -20.61 -27.51 -14.48
N LYS A 136 -20.03 -27.26 -15.65
CA LYS A 136 -20.55 -27.72 -16.94
C LYS A 136 -19.40 -28.28 -17.78
N GLY A 137 -19.32 -29.61 -17.89
CA GLY A 137 -18.23 -30.28 -18.60
C GLY A 137 -16.87 -29.90 -17.99
N LYS A 138 -16.03 -29.21 -18.77
CA LYS A 138 -14.72 -28.71 -18.33
C LYS A 138 -14.75 -27.31 -17.69
N LEU A 139 -15.89 -26.61 -17.76
CA LEU A 139 -16.06 -25.28 -17.18
C LEU A 139 -16.49 -25.41 -15.72
N SER A 140 -15.92 -24.58 -14.85
CA SER A 140 -16.33 -24.52 -13.45
C SER A 140 -16.11 -23.15 -12.81
N ALA A 141 -16.85 -22.88 -11.74
CA ALA A 141 -16.73 -21.65 -10.97
C ALA A 141 -17.14 -21.90 -9.52
N VAL A 142 -16.57 -21.10 -8.61
CA VAL A 142 -16.98 -21.07 -7.19
C VAL A 142 -17.50 -19.68 -6.86
N ARG A 143 -18.59 -19.60 -6.09
CA ARG A 143 -19.15 -18.34 -5.59
C ARG A 143 -19.45 -18.41 -4.10
N LYS A 144 -19.03 -17.37 -3.38
CA LYS A 144 -19.41 -17.16 -1.98
C LYS A 144 -20.72 -16.39 -1.95
N VAL A 145 -21.72 -16.94 -1.29
CA VAL A 145 -23.04 -16.31 -1.17
C VAL A 145 -23.51 -16.39 0.28
N ASN A 146 -24.10 -15.30 0.78
CA ASN A 146 -24.75 -15.29 2.08
C ASN A 146 -26.24 -15.59 1.89
N ILE A 147 -26.72 -16.69 2.48
CA ILE A 147 -28.12 -17.06 2.51
C ILE A 147 -28.75 -16.49 3.79
N GLU A 148 -29.86 -15.79 3.65
CA GLU A 148 -30.57 -15.17 4.78
C GLU A 148 -31.93 -15.86 5.01
N TYR A 149 -32.35 -15.94 6.27
CA TYR A 149 -33.62 -16.58 6.65
C TYR A 149 -34.81 -15.92 5.94
N GLN A 150 -35.71 -16.74 5.36
CA GLN A 150 -36.90 -16.33 4.60
C GLN A 150 -36.66 -15.39 3.41
N LYS A 151 -35.41 -15.17 2.99
CA LYS A 151 -35.08 -14.31 1.86
C LYS A 151 -34.67 -15.11 0.64
N GLU A 152 -34.96 -14.54 -0.52
CA GLU A 152 -34.45 -15.01 -1.80
C GLU A 152 -33.12 -14.35 -2.12
N THR A 153 -32.10 -15.17 -2.36
CA THR A 153 -30.80 -14.76 -2.88
C THR A 153 -30.68 -15.21 -4.33
N LYS A 154 -30.43 -14.26 -5.25
CA LYS A 154 -30.22 -14.55 -6.67
C LYS A 154 -28.72 -14.63 -6.96
N LEU A 155 -28.29 -15.69 -7.64
CA LEU A 155 -26.91 -15.93 -8.02
C LEU A 155 -26.85 -16.28 -9.51
N PHE A 156 -26.11 -15.48 -10.28
CA PHE A 156 -25.88 -15.73 -11.69
C PHE A 156 -24.39 -15.93 -11.96
N VAL A 157 -24.02 -16.94 -12.75
CA VAL A 157 -22.61 -17.25 -13.07
C VAL A 157 -22.42 -17.45 -14.57
N ASN A 158 -21.57 -16.62 -15.18
CA ASN A 158 -21.07 -16.88 -16.52
C ASN A 158 -19.84 -17.80 -16.42
N LEU A 159 -19.98 -19.06 -16.86
CA LEU A 159 -18.91 -20.07 -16.87
C LEU A 159 -18.05 -20.00 -18.13
N GLU A 160 -18.47 -19.30 -19.18
CA GLU A 160 -17.74 -19.22 -20.46
C GLU A 160 -16.75 -18.07 -20.49
N LYS A 161 -17.02 -17.01 -19.72
CA LYS A 161 -16.20 -15.80 -19.63
C LYS A 161 -15.76 -15.50 -18.20
N SER A 162 -14.80 -14.59 -18.06
CA SER A 162 -14.47 -13.99 -16.77
C SER A 162 -15.23 -12.68 -16.59
N ILE A 163 -15.84 -12.48 -15.43
CA ILE A 163 -16.42 -11.20 -15.03
C ILE A 163 -15.37 -10.42 -14.24
N VAL A 164 -15.06 -9.20 -14.67
CA VAL A 164 -14.09 -8.35 -14.00
C VAL A 164 -14.77 -7.05 -13.60
N HIS A 165 -14.89 -6.83 -12.29
CA HIS A 165 -15.33 -5.58 -11.70
C HIS A 165 -14.12 -4.67 -11.53
N ILE A 166 -14.09 -3.55 -12.25
CA ILE A 166 -12.96 -2.63 -12.26
C ILE A 166 -13.36 -1.30 -11.65
N ASN A 167 -12.60 -0.87 -10.65
CA ASN A 167 -12.68 0.47 -10.10
C ASN A 167 -11.35 1.21 -10.31
N VAL A 168 -11.41 2.49 -10.69
CA VAL A 168 -10.22 3.33 -10.93
C VAL A 168 -10.38 4.66 -10.19
N ASN A 169 -9.38 5.01 -9.39
CA ASN A 169 -9.31 6.26 -8.63
C ASN A 169 -8.02 7.02 -8.99
N PRO A 170 -8.10 8.26 -9.52
CA PRO A 170 -9.29 9.13 -9.61
C PRO A 170 -10.26 8.73 -10.72
N SER A 171 -11.54 9.10 -10.54
CA SER A 171 -12.63 8.76 -11.45
C SER A 171 -12.49 9.33 -12.86
N ASN A 172 -11.71 10.40 -13.02
CA ASN A 172 -11.38 11.02 -14.32
C ASN A 172 -10.14 10.43 -14.99
N ALA A 173 -9.72 9.22 -14.60
CA ALA A 173 -8.68 8.47 -15.29
C ALA A 173 -9.22 7.83 -16.58
N ILE A 174 -8.30 7.31 -17.40
CA ILE A 174 -8.58 6.57 -18.61
C ILE A 174 -8.05 5.15 -18.42
N LEU A 175 -8.90 4.15 -18.60
CA LEU A 175 -8.53 2.74 -18.64
C LEU A 175 -8.60 2.26 -20.09
N ILE A 176 -7.57 1.55 -20.53
CA ILE A 176 -7.54 0.90 -21.85
C ILE A 176 -7.30 -0.59 -21.62
N ILE A 177 -8.18 -1.43 -22.13
CA ILE A 177 -8.03 -2.90 -22.10
C ILE A 177 -8.01 -3.38 -23.54
N ASP A 178 -6.91 -4.00 -23.96
CA ASP A 178 -6.68 -4.49 -25.33
C ASP A 178 -7.02 -3.46 -26.42
N GLY A 179 -6.64 -2.21 -26.18
CA GLY A 179 -6.89 -1.08 -27.08
C GLY A 179 -8.25 -0.41 -26.93
N LYS A 180 -9.22 -1.01 -26.23
CA LYS A 180 -10.54 -0.41 -25.99
C LYS A 180 -10.53 0.51 -24.77
N LYS A 181 -11.00 1.75 -24.96
CA LYS A 181 -10.98 2.83 -23.96
C LYS A 181 -12.25 2.86 -23.10
N TYR A 182 -12.08 3.07 -21.79
CA TYR A 182 -13.11 3.25 -20.77
C TYR A 182 -12.79 4.47 -19.89
N THR A 183 -13.82 5.26 -19.55
CA THR A 183 -13.68 6.52 -18.77
C THR A 183 -14.73 6.68 -17.68
N GLN A 184 -15.52 5.63 -17.41
CA GLN A 184 -16.55 5.61 -16.37
C GLN A 184 -16.27 4.44 -15.45
N PHE A 185 -16.20 4.72 -14.15
CA PHE A 185 -15.89 3.74 -13.10
C PHE A 185 -16.85 3.93 -11.92
N PRO A 186 -17.24 2.86 -11.22
CA PRO A 186 -16.87 1.45 -11.46
C PRO A 186 -17.50 0.89 -12.74
N ILE A 187 -16.87 -0.14 -13.33
CA ILE A 187 -17.34 -0.83 -14.54
C ILE A 187 -17.23 -2.35 -14.36
N THR A 188 -18.18 -3.09 -14.92
CA THR A 188 -18.12 -4.56 -14.99
C THR A 188 -17.94 -4.98 -16.44
N LEU A 189 -16.96 -5.83 -16.72
CA LEU A 189 -16.63 -6.30 -18.06
C LEU A 189 -16.60 -7.83 -18.11
N GLU A 190 -17.05 -8.39 -19.22
CA GLU A 190 -16.80 -9.79 -19.55
C GLU A 190 -15.54 -9.88 -20.41
N LEU A 191 -14.55 -10.66 -19.96
CA LEU A 191 -13.30 -10.90 -20.65
C LEU A 191 -13.18 -12.37 -21.05
N GLU A 192 -12.61 -12.60 -22.23
CA GLU A 192 -12.25 -13.94 -22.70
C GLU A 192 -11.13 -14.54 -21.84
N GLU A 193 -10.95 -15.87 -21.88
CA GLU A 193 -9.83 -16.48 -21.18
C GLU A 193 -8.49 -16.07 -21.83
N GLY A 194 -7.53 -15.64 -21.01
CA GLY A 194 -6.21 -15.26 -21.51
C GLY A 194 -5.53 -14.17 -20.70
N ILE A 195 -4.58 -13.51 -21.34
CA ILE A 195 -3.84 -12.37 -20.80
C ILE A 195 -4.33 -11.11 -21.50
N HIS A 196 -4.89 -10.17 -20.73
CA HIS A 196 -5.35 -8.88 -21.21
C HIS A 196 -4.34 -7.79 -20.88
N ASN A 197 -4.06 -6.93 -21.85
CA ASN A 197 -3.18 -5.78 -21.67
C ASN A 197 -3.97 -4.59 -21.15
N ILE A 198 -3.58 -4.09 -19.99
CA ILE A 198 -4.24 -2.97 -19.32
C ILE A 198 -3.30 -1.77 -19.28
N VAL A 199 -3.81 -0.61 -19.68
CA VAL A 199 -3.13 0.67 -19.52
C VAL A 199 -4.03 1.62 -18.74
N VAL A 200 -3.51 2.19 -17.66
CA VAL A 200 -4.22 3.19 -16.85
C VAL A 200 -3.51 4.53 -16.98
N LYS A 201 -4.24 5.60 -17.32
CA LYS A 201 -3.68 6.92 -17.55
C LYS A 201 -4.43 8.01 -16.78
N LYS A 202 -3.67 8.96 -16.24
CA LYS A 202 -4.16 10.26 -15.76
C LYS A 202 -3.09 11.33 -15.96
N ASP A 203 -3.37 12.32 -16.80
CA ASP A 203 -2.41 13.38 -17.16
C ASP A 203 -1.07 12.81 -17.64
N LEU A 204 0.02 13.04 -16.89
CA LEU A 204 1.37 12.52 -17.14
C LEU A 204 1.66 11.17 -16.48
N TYR A 205 0.69 10.59 -15.76
CA TYR A 205 0.83 9.32 -15.05
C TYR A 205 0.21 8.20 -15.86
N GLU A 206 1.06 7.35 -16.45
CA GLU A 206 0.67 6.16 -17.19
C GLU A 206 1.34 4.94 -16.55
N ASP A 207 0.60 3.85 -16.45
CA ASP A 207 1.15 2.54 -16.07
C ASP A 207 0.52 1.43 -16.90
N LYS A 208 1.25 0.33 -17.03
CA LYS A 208 0.90 -0.84 -17.86
C LYS A 208 0.91 -2.10 -17.01
N PHE A 209 -0.18 -2.85 -17.07
CA PHE A 209 -0.38 -4.09 -16.34
C PHE A 209 -0.85 -5.20 -17.29
N THR A 210 -0.62 -6.45 -16.90
CA THR A 210 -1.25 -7.60 -17.54
C THR A 210 -2.22 -8.23 -16.55
N LEU A 211 -3.44 -8.54 -17.00
CA LEU A 211 -4.43 -9.25 -16.20
C LEU A 211 -4.67 -10.62 -16.83
N LYS A 212 -4.29 -11.67 -16.11
CA LYS A 212 -4.58 -13.05 -16.51
C LYS A 212 -5.91 -13.47 -15.91
N VAL A 213 -6.86 -13.84 -16.76
CA VAL A 213 -8.18 -14.31 -16.34
C VAL A 213 -8.45 -15.71 -16.87
N ARG A 214 -9.35 -16.43 -16.19
CA ARG A 214 -9.84 -17.75 -16.60
C ARG A 214 -11.35 -17.74 -16.66
N LYS A 215 -11.93 -18.65 -17.43
CA LYS A 215 -13.38 -18.81 -17.51
C LYS A 215 -13.99 -19.08 -16.13
N GLY A 216 -15.16 -18.50 -15.86
CA GLY A 216 -15.84 -18.62 -14.57
C GLY A 216 -15.27 -17.74 -13.45
N TYR A 217 -14.14 -17.07 -13.66
CA TYR A 217 -13.57 -16.16 -12.66
C TYR A 217 -14.39 -14.89 -12.54
N GLU A 218 -14.60 -14.45 -11.30
CA GLU A 218 -15.13 -13.13 -10.96
C GLU A 218 -14.10 -12.41 -10.12
N LEU A 219 -13.55 -11.32 -10.66
CA LEU A 219 -12.42 -10.60 -10.07
C LEU A 219 -12.81 -9.17 -9.73
N ASN A 220 -12.35 -8.70 -8.57
CA ASN A 220 -12.45 -7.29 -8.19
C ASN A 220 -11.07 -6.64 -8.36
N VAL A 221 -10.93 -5.83 -9.40
CA VAL A 221 -9.69 -5.12 -9.72
C VAL A 221 -9.86 -3.65 -9.36
N SER A 222 -8.94 -3.13 -8.55
CA SER A 222 -8.90 -1.71 -8.22
C SER A 222 -7.56 -1.10 -8.61
N TYR A 223 -7.60 0.07 -9.23
CA TYR A 223 -6.43 0.88 -9.55
C TYR A 223 -6.50 2.21 -8.80
N GLU A 224 -5.47 2.55 -8.05
CA GLU A 224 -5.41 3.78 -7.27
C GLU A 224 -4.13 4.55 -7.56
N LEU A 225 -4.26 5.82 -7.96
CA LEU A 225 -3.12 6.70 -8.24
C LEU A 225 -2.60 7.35 -6.94
N LYS A 226 -1.55 6.77 -6.37
CA LYS A 226 -0.98 7.22 -5.09
C LYS A 226 0.24 8.11 -5.28
N PRO A 227 0.44 9.12 -4.41
CA PRO A 227 1.72 9.81 -4.27
C PRO A 227 2.89 8.84 -4.24
N LEU A 228 3.93 9.17 -4.98
CA LEU A 228 5.17 8.43 -4.99
C LEU A 228 5.95 8.78 -3.72
N GLN A 229 5.56 8.15 -2.63
CA GLN A 229 6.26 8.26 -1.36
C GLN A 229 7.40 7.26 -1.33
N LEU A 230 8.52 7.68 -0.73
CA LEU A 230 9.61 6.79 -0.36
C LEU A 230 9.06 5.82 0.71
N PRO A 231 8.86 4.53 0.39
CA PRO A 231 8.18 3.59 1.29
C PRO A 231 9.08 3.24 2.49
N PRO A 232 8.51 2.59 3.53
CA PRO A 232 7.67 3.15 4.58
C PRO A 232 8.46 3.96 5.64
N VAL A 233 9.67 4.41 5.32
CA VAL A 233 10.49 5.20 6.24
C VAL A 233 9.85 6.59 6.35
N GLN A 234 9.63 7.07 7.58
CA GLN A 234 9.32 8.48 7.86
C GLN A 234 10.51 9.35 7.44
N ALA A 235 10.73 9.52 6.14
CA ALA A 235 11.88 10.20 5.57
C ALA A 235 11.76 11.70 5.80
N TYR A 236 12.87 12.34 6.15
CA TYR A 236 12.93 13.78 6.39
C TYR A 236 14.30 14.34 6.00
N GLY A 237 14.36 15.67 5.90
CA GLY A 237 15.55 16.41 5.51
C GLY A 237 16.51 16.74 6.67
N PRO A 238 17.75 17.19 6.38
CA PRO A 238 18.33 17.43 5.06
C PRO A 238 18.32 16.23 4.11
N ILE A 239 18.26 16.55 2.81
CA ILE A 239 18.39 15.61 1.71
C ILE A 239 19.60 15.99 0.85
N LYS A 240 20.28 15.00 0.26
CA LYS A 240 21.42 15.20 -0.65
C LYS A 240 21.45 14.11 -1.72
N PHE A 241 22.06 14.36 -2.87
CA PHE A 241 22.48 13.27 -3.75
C PHE A 241 23.90 12.81 -3.39
N THR A 242 24.19 11.52 -3.55
CA THR A 242 25.58 11.09 -3.69
C THR A 242 26.24 11.83 -4.85
N ASN A 243 27.55 12.01 -4.80
CA ASN A 243 28.28 12.77 -5.80
C ASN A 243 28.20 12.15 -7.20
N ASN A 244 28.08 10.83 -7.27
CA ASN A 244 27.80 10.08 -8.50
C ASN A 244 26.33 10.12 -8.96
N GLY A 245 25.42 10.74 -8.19
CA GLY A 245 23.99 10.88 -8.49
C GLY A 245 23.17 9.58 -8.38
N LYS A 246 23.78 8.47 -7.95
CA LYS A 246 23.13 7.15 -7.84
C LYS A 246 22.02 7.13 -6.80
N TYR A 247 22.24 7.78 -5.65
CA TYR A 247 21.33 7.72 -4.52
C TYR A 247 20.88 9.12 -4.09
N LEU A 248 19.57 9.29 -3.91
CA LEU A 248 19.05 10.32 -3.01
C LEU A 248 19.28 9.84 -1.59
N VAL A 249 19.77 10.69 -0.72
CA VAL A 249 20.04 10.39 0.68
C VAL A 249 19.14 11.26 1.52
N SER A 250 18.45 10.63 2.48
CA SER A 250 17.63 11.33 3.47
C SER A 250 17.88 10.74 4.84
N MET A 251 17.43 11.44 5.87
CA MET A 251 17.26 10.82 7.18
C MET A 251 15.92 10.11 7.26
N GLY A 252 15.78 9.24 8.26
CA GLY A 252 14.55 8.56 8.57
C GLY A 252 14.51 8.11 10.03
N LYS A 253 13.48 7.37 10.41
CA LYS A 253 13.18 7.05 11.81
C LYS A 253 14.35 6.42 12.58
N ALA A 254 15.13 5.55 11.93
CA ALA A 254 16.19 4.77 12.56
C ALA A 254 17.61 5.07 12.02
N GLY A 255 17.76 5.97 11.05
CA GLY A 255 19.04 6.10 10.35
C GLY A 255 19.05 7.04 9.16
N ILE A 256 20.11 6.91 8.36
CA ILE A 256 20.34 7.59 7.09
C ILE A 256 20.07 6.58 5.97
N TYR A 257 19.27 6.95 4.97
CA TYR A 257 18.75 6.05 3.95
C TYR A 257 19.17 6.51 2.56
N PHE A 258 19.67 5.58 1.75
CA PHE A 258 20.09 5.79 0.38
C PHE A 258 19.06 5.16 -0.56
N TRP A 259 18.34 6.04 -1.26
CA TRP A 259 17.21 5.71 -2.11
C TRP A 259 17.64 5.64 -3.57
N ASN A 260 17.42 4.49 -4.20
CA ASN A 260 17.46 4.42 -5.65
C ASN A 260 16.16 5.02 -6.19
N ILE A 261 16.22 6.28 -6.58
CA ILE A 261 15.05 7.04 -7.05
C ILE A 261 14.46 6.52 -8.36
N ASN A 262 15.16 5.67 -9.11
CA ASN A 262 14.60 5.04 -10.31
C ASN A 262 13.80 3.79 -9.92
N LYS A 263 14.16 3.13 -8.82
CA LYS A 263 13.44 1.96 -8.27
C LYS A 263 12.48 2.32 -7.13
N PHE A 264 12.50 3.56 -6.65
CA PHE A 264 11.73 4.08 -5.51
C PHE A 264 11.81 3.19 -4.25
N LYS A 265 13.01 2.67 -3.96
CA LYS A 265 13.28 1.83 -2.78
C LYS A 265 14.61 2.21 -2.13
N PRO A 266 14.72 2.08 -0.79
CA PRO A 266 16.00 2.19 -0.12
C PRO A 266 16.86 0.97 -0.49
N GLU A 267 18.13 1.19 -0.82
CA GLU A 267 19.10 0.12 -1.09
C GLU A 267 20.18 0.04 0.00
N ILE A 268 20.46 1.15 0.70
CA ILE A 268 21.39 1.18 1.84
C ILE A 268 20.70 1.93 2.98
N SER A 269 20.86 1.41 4.20
CA SER A 269 20.45 2.07 5.43
C SER A 269 21.66 2.10 6.36
N LEU A 270 21.95 3.23 7.00
CA LEU A 270 23.02 3.37 7.99
C LEU A 270 22.40 3.78 9.32
N TRP A 271 22.74 3.08 10.39
CA TRP A 271 22.11 3.23 11.70
C TRP A 271 23.16 3.10 12.81
N ASP A 272 22.78 3.57 14.00
CA ASP A 272 23.59 3.44 15.20
C ASP A 272 23.24 2.13 15.91
N PRO A 273 24.13 1.12 15.93
CA PRO A 273 23.83 -0.20 16.47
C PRO A 273 23.68 -0.19 17.99
N GLU A 274 24.22 0.82 18.68
CA GLU A 274 24.14 0.94 20.15
C GLU A 274 22.80 1.53 20.62
N ASP A 275 22.02 2.16 19.73
CA ASP A 275 20.70 2.70 20.05
C ASP A 275 19.58 1.88 19.41
N VAL A 276 19.46 0.64 19.87
CA VAL A 276 18.47 -0.34 19.39
C VAL A 276 17.03 0.16 19.54
N ARG A 277 16.77 1.10 20.45
CA ARG A 277 15.44 1.67 20.73
C ARG A 277 15.13 2.94 19.93
N ASN A 278 16.09 3.47 19.14
CA ASN A 278 15.94 4.69 18.34
C ASN A 278 15.45 5.89 19.16
N PHE A 279 16.00 6.09 20.36
CA PHE A 279 15.56 7.17 21.24
C PHE A 279 15.91 8.54 20.69
N ASP A 280 17.15 8.65 20.24
CA ASP A 280 17.74 9.85 19.66
C ASP A 280 17.85 9.64 18.14
N LYS A 281 17.69 10.72 17.38
CA LYS A 281 17.64 10.64 15.91
C LYS A 281 18.77 11.45 15.30
N PHE A 282 19.24 11.01 14.13
CA PHE A 282 20.17 11.82 13.34
C PHE A 282 19.53 13.15 12.96
N ILE A 283 20.32 14.22 13.03
CA ILE A 283 19.91 15.58 12.64
C ILE A 283 20.60 16.06 11.37
N ASN A 284 21.75 15.47 11.02
CA ASN A 284 22.49 15.80 9.82
C ASN A 284 23.43 14.65 9.42
N PHE A 285 23.90 14.69 8.18
CA PHE A 285 24.89 13.77 7.64
C PHE A 285 25.77 14.46 6.60
N GLY A 286 26.97 13.92 6.40
CA GLY A 286 27.90 14.31 5.33
C GLY A 286 28.27 13.08 4.49
N ILE A 287 28.61 13.30 3.22
CA ILE A 287 29.09 12.25 2.30
C ILE A 287 30.41 12.73 1.73
N SER A 288 31.44 11.89 1.77
CA SER A 288 32.77 12.19 1.25
C SER A 288 32.73 12.44 -0.26
N ASN A 289 33.72 13.16 -0.79
CA ASN A 289 33.71 13.60 -2.19
C ASN A 289 33.78 12.44 -3.20
N ASN A 290 34.33 11.31 -2.78
CA ASN A 290 34.43 10.07 -3.53
C ASN A 290 33.28 9.08 -3.26
N ASP A 291 32.27 9.47 -2.46
CA ASP A 291 31.16 8.60 -2.03
C ASP A 291 31.60 7.31 -1.29
N GLU A 292 32.77 7.32 -0.64
CA GLU A 292 33.25 6.17 0.14
C GLU A 292 32.86 6.23 1.61
N PHE A 293 32.76 7.42 2.20
CA PHE A 293 32.47 7.60 3.62
C PHE A 293 31.22 8.42 3.85
N VAL A 294 30.51 8.08 4.92
CA VAL A 294 29.35 8.83 5.40
C VAL A 294 29.59 9.18 6.86
N VAL A 295 29.31 10.41 7.24
CA VAL A 295 29.30 10.84 8.64
C VAL A 295 27.89 11.20 9.06
N GLY A 296 27.50 10.87 10.28
CA GLY A 296 26.19 11.20 10.86
C GLY A 296 26.35 11.90 12.20
N ILE A 297 25.57 12.96 12.40
CA ILE A 297 25.47 13.66 13.70
C ILE A 297 24.21 13.19 14.41
N LYS A 298 24.40 12.61 15.60
CA LYS A 298 23.31 12.13 16.45
C LYS A 298 23.40 12.76 17.85
N PRO A 299 22.56 13.76 18.13
CA PRO A 299 22.53 14.40 19.45
C PRO A 299 22.04 13.42 20.50
N ILE A 300 22.85 13.20 21.54
CA ILE A 300 22.43 12.40 22.68
C ILE A 300 21.81 13.35 23.69
N ARG A 301 20.48 13.31 23.78
CA ARG A 301 19.71 14.21 24.63
C ARG A 301 18.79 13.42 25.54
N LYS A 302 18.07 12.44 25.01
CA LYS A 302 17.23 11.59 25.86
C LYS A 302 18.07 10.72 26.76
N LEU A 303 19.16 10.12 26.29
CA LEU A 303 20.05 9.34 27.15
C LEU A 303 20.97 10.21 28.02
N ALA A 304 20.89 11.54 27.91
CA ALA A 304 21.78 12.44 28.66
C ALA A 304 21.61 12.36 30.18
N TYR A 305 20.46 11.89 30.69
CA TYR A 305 20.26 11.63 32.12
C TYR A 305 21.19 10.54 32.67
N GLN A 306 21.77 9.69 31.82
CA GLN A 306 22.75 8.68 32.22
C GLN A 306 24.13 9.28 32.50
N PHE A 307 24.39 10.53 32.07
CA PHE A 307 25.66 11.21 32.32
C PHE A 307 25.55 12.14 33.52
N LYS A 308 26.48 11.99 34.48
CA LYS A 308 26.50 12.75 35.75
C LYS A 308 26.51 14.28 35.55
N ASN A 309 27.10 14.77 34.46
CA ASN A 309 27.31 16.21 34.24
C ASN A 309 26.22 16.90 33.39
N LYS A 310 25.19 16.17 32.93
CA LYS A 310 24.14 16.68 32.02
C LYS A 310 24.66 17.46 30.79
N SER A 311 25.94 17.29 30.40
CA SER A 311 26.50 17.98 29.24
C SER A 311 25.82 17.49 27.97
N LYS A 312 25.53 18.41 27.05
CA LYS A 312 25.00 18.04 25.74
C LYS A 312 26.15 17.46 24.93
N ARG A 313 25.99 16.21 24.52
CA ARG A 313 26.97 15.48 23.72
C ARG A 313 26.37 15.06 22.41
N ASP A 314 27.17 15.12 21.37
CA ASP A 314 26.80 14.59 20.07
C ASP A 314 27.62 13.35 19.78
N LYS A 315 26.93 12.29 19.36
CA LYS A 315 27.57 11.09 18.85
C LYS A 315 27.84 11.30 17.37
N ILE A 316 29.10 11.17 16.98
CA ILE A 316 29.54 11.23 15.59
C ILE A 316 29.85 9.79 15.16
N LEU A 317 29.16 9.37 14.10
CA LEU A 317 29.33 8.04 13.51
C LEU A 317 29.87 8.20 12.10
N ILE A 318 30.85 7.38 11.73
CA ILE A 318 31.45 7.34 10.40
C ILE A 318 31.34 5.92 9.86
N TRP A 319 30.79 5.78 8.66
CA TRP A 319 30.65 4.50 7.96
C TRP A 319 31.46 4.48 6.68
N ASP A 320 31.97 3.30 6.33
CA ASP A 320 32.34 2.96 4.97
C ASP A 320 31.08 2.61 4.18
N LEU A 321 30.79 3.34 3.11
CA LEU A 321 29.55 3.19 2.34
C LEU A 321 29.51 1.90 1.51
N LYS A 322 30.68 1.38 1.10
CA LYS A 322 30.78 0.18 0.25
C LYS A 322 30.44 -1.08 1.05
N THR A 323 30.94 -1.18 2.27
CA THR A 323 30.79 -2.31 3.18
C THR A 323 29.70 -2.10 4.21
N THR A 324 29.24 -0.86 4.40
CA THR A 324 28.35 -0.41 5.48
C THR A 324 28.92 -0.57 6.90
N ALA A 325 30.22 -0.87 7.02
CA ALA A 325 30.91 -1.02 8.29
C ALA A 325 31.05 0.33 9.01
N ILE A 326 30.94 0.31 10.34
CA ILE A 326 31.21 1.48 11.18
C ILE A 326 32.70 1.59 11.42
N LEU A 327 33.29 2.68 10.93
CA LEU A 327 34.70 3.01 11.13
C LEU A 327 34.92 3.70 12.48
N SER A 328 33.99 4.57 12.87
CA SER A 328 34.04 5.27 14.15
C SER A 328 32.62 5.54 14.69
N SER A 329 32.47 5.48 16.01
CA SER A 329 31.23 5.70 16.75
C SER A 329 31.62 6.26 18.12
N ARG A 330 31.69 7.60 18.25
CA ARG A 330 32.21 8.26 19.46
C ARG A 330 31.36 9.44 19.92
N LEU A 331 31.38 9.68 21.22
CA LEU A 331 30.74 10.84 21.86
C LEU A 331 31.72 11.98 22.02
N TYR A 332 31.28 13.18 21.66
CA TYR A 332 32.04 14.40 21.83
C TYR A 332 31.21 15.43 22.62
N ASP A 333 31.88 16.21 23.48
CA ASP A 333 31.28 17.32 24.24
C ASP A 333 31.11 18.57 23.34
N ILE A 334 30.36 18.40 22.25
CA ILE A 334 30.04 19.45 21.26
C ILE A 334 28.54 19.45 20.92
N GLU A 335 28.06 20.55 20.34
CA GLU A 335 26.74 20.66 19.70
C GLU A 335 26.90 20.96 18.20
N ALA A 336 27.18 19.93 17.40
CA ALA A 336 27.36 20.05 15.96
C ALA A 336 26.00 20.12 15.24
N ILE A 337 25.91 20.95 14.20
CA ILE A 337 24.69 21.10 13.39
C ILE A 337 24.89 20.71 11.92
N PHE A 338 26.14 20.61 11.47
CA PHE A 338 26.50 20.24 10.11
C PHE A 338 27.81 19.45 10.10
N ALA A 339 27.90 18.48 9.19
CA ALA A 339 29.08 17.65 9.00
C ALA A 339 29.37 17.50 7.50
N THR A 340 30.64 17.57 7.15
CA THR A 340 31.14 17.28 5.81
C THR A 340 32.58 16.78 5.85
N PHE A 341 33.18 16.50 4.70
CA PHE A 341 34.56 16.06 4.57
C PHE A 341 35.43 17.14 3.94
N THR A 342 36.70 17.11 4.35
CA THR A 342 37.83 17.72 3.65
C THR A 342 37.97 17.17 2.23
N LYS A 343 38.72 17.88 1.36
CA LYS A 343 38.80 17.55 -0.06
C LYS A 343 39.40 16.16 -0.31
N ASP A 344 40.44 15.83 0.44
CA ASP A 344 41.17 14.55 0.46
C ASP A 344 40.42 13.43 1.22
N ASN A 345 39.30 13.78 1.87
CA ASN A 345 38.50 12.90 2.72
C ASN A 345 39.26 12.35 3.94
N SER A 346 40.33 13.01 4.42
CA SER A 346 41.10 12.55 5.60
C SER A 346 40.44 12.95 6.93
N LYS A 347 39.77 14.11 6.93
CA LYS A 347 39.08 14.68 8.10
C LYS A 347 37.62 15.04 7.80
N VAL A 348 36.78 14.93 8.82
CA VAL A 348 35.42 15.50 8.85
C VAL A 348 35.48 16.92 9.41
N ILE A 349 34.86 17.87 8.71
CA ILE A 349 34.62 19.23 9.17
C ILE A 349 33.24 19.25 9.86
N LEU A 350 33.21 19.61 11.14
CA LEU A 350 31.99 19.77 11.92
C LEU A 350 31.77 21.25 12.24
N LEU A 351 30.57 21.75 11.97
CA LEU A 351 30.17 23.10 12.38
C LEU A 351 29.36 23.02 13.67
N GLY A 352 29.91 23.58 14.74
CA GLY A 352 29.27 23.76 16.03
C GLY A 352 28.19 24.85 15.97
N LYS A 353 27.11 24.66 16.71
CA LYS A 353 25.99 25.61 16.78
C LYS A 353 26.44 27.01 17.20
N ASN A 354 27.45 27.08 18.06
CA ASN A 354 28.05 28.30 18.62
C ASN A 354 29.03 29.02 17.67
N GLY A 355 29.31 28.47 16.48
CA GLY A 355 30.29 29.04 15.55
C GLY A 355 31.67 28.40 15.61
N THR A 356 31.91 27.42 16.48
CA THR A 356 33.16 26.66 16.47
C THR A 356 33.22 25.73 15.26
N ILE A 357 34.36 25.69 14.58
CA ILE A 357 34.67 24.79 13.48
C ILE A 357 35.63 23.73 14.01
N TYR A 358 35.21 22.46 13.96
CA TYR A 358 36.04 21.35 14.41
C TYR A 358 36.52 20.51 13.22
N LEU A 359 37.68 19.91 13.39
CA LEU A 359 38.25 18.91 12.49
C LEU A 359 38.35 17.58 13.23
N LEU A 360 37.66 16.57 12.72
CA LEU A 360 37.69 15.21 13.23
C LEU A 360 38.48 14.34 12.26
N ASP A 361 39.62 13.82 12.71
CA ASP A 361 40.40 12.87 11.93
C ASP A 361 39.71 11.50 11.89
N ILE A 362 39.54 10.94 10.68
CA ILE A 362 38.73 9.72 10.50
C ILE A 362 39.39 8.49 11.13
N ASN A 363 40.72 8.41 11.09
CA ASN A 363 41.46 7.22 11.52
C ASN A 363 41.68 7.21 13.03
N SER A 364 42.16 8.33 13.58
CA SER A 364 42.45 8.48 15.01
C SER A 364 41.21 8.81 15.83
N SER A 365 40.15 9.31 15.19
CA SER A 365 38.97 9.89 15.84
C SER A 365 39.30 11.06 16.80
N ASN A 366 40.46 11.71 16.60
CA ASN A 366 40.84 12.91 17.34
C ASN A 366 40.05 14.11 16.84
N LEU A 367 39.54 14.92 17.76
CA LEU A 367 38.76 16.12 17.47
C LEU A 367 39.55 17.36 17.89
N GLU A 368 39.80 18.24 16.94
CA GLU A 368 40.52 19.50 17.13
C GLU A 368 39.61 20.69 16.84
N GLU A 369 39.67 21.72 17.67
CA GLU A 369 39.06 23.02 17.35
C GLU A 369 40.00 23.79 16.43
N LYS A 370 39.52 24.10 15.21
CA LYS A 370 40.28 24.88 14.23
C LYS A 370 40.15 26.37 14.51
N GLU A 371 38.92 26.83 14.65
CA GLU A 371 38.59 28.25 14.68
C GLU A 371 37.18 28.45 15.24
N ASN A 372 36.92 29.61 15.85
CA ASN A 372 35.60 29.97 16.34
C ASN A 372 35.20 31.35 15.86
N ILE A 373 34.12 31.44 15.07
CA ILE A 373 33.64 32.70 14.49
C ILE A 373 32.84 33.56 15.50
N GLY A 374 32.63 33.07 16.72
CA GLY A 374 32.02 33.80 17.84
C GLY A 374 30.51 34.06 17.71
N ASN A 375 29.84 33.48 16.71
CA ASN A 375 28.41 33.69 16.46
C ASN A 375 27.71 32.37 16.10
N ASN A 376 26.42 32.27 16.46
CA ASN A 376 25.66 31.07 16.19
C ASN A 376 25.46 30.85 14.69
N ILE A 377 25.76 29.65 14.21
CA ILE A 377 25.51 29.26 12.81
C ILE A 377 24.02 28.98 12.63
N THR A 378 23.45 29.54 11.57
CA THR A 378 21.99 29.54 11.31
C THR A 378 21.60 28.85 10.02
N ALA A 379 22.49 28.81 9.04
CA ALA A 379 22.30 28.10 7.79
C ALA A 379 23.65 27.66 7.21
N PHE A 380 23.63 26.61 6.39
CA PHE A 380 24.81 26.04 5.75
C PHE A 380 24.43 25.34 4.45
N SER A 381 25.39 25.27 3.54
CA SER A 381 25.35 24.48 2.31
C SER A 381 26.78 24.12 1.92
N GLU A 382 26.95 23.23 0.97
CA GLU A 382 28.27 22.79 0.54
C GLU A 382 28.35 22.50 -0.95
N THR A 383 29.58 22.44 -1.44
CA THR A 383 29.95 21.90 -2.74
C THR A 383 31.03 20.84 -2.54
N LYS A 384 31.58 20.32 -3.64
CA LYS A 384 32.76 19.42 -3.56
C LYS A 384 34.03 20.15 -3.13
N ASP A 385 34.06 21.47 -3.21
CA ASP A 385 35.29 22.27 -3.06
C ASP A 385 35.25 23.13 -1.79
N PHE A 386 34.07 23.56 -1.35
CA PHE A 386 33.94 24.43 -0.19
C PHE A 386 32.65 24.19 0.59
N VAL A 387 32.61 24.72 1.81
CA VAL A 387 31.40 24.85 2.64
C VAL A 387 31.05 26.33 2.74
N VAL A 388 29.76 26.63 2.67
CA VAL A 388 29.25 27.97 2.96
C VAL A 388 28.34 27.89 4.18
N PHE A 389 28.54 28.78 5.14
CA PHE A 389 27.70 28.88 6.32
C PHE A 389 27.48 30.33 6.71
N ALA A 390 26.42 30.59 7.47
CA ALA A 390 26.04 31.93 7.87
C ALA A 390 25.66 31.99 9.34
N ASP A 391 25.82 33.18 9.92
CA ASP A 391 25.59 33.40 11.34
C ASP A 391 24.31 34.19 11.66
N SER A 392 23.99 34.27 12.95
CA SER A 392 22.78 34.92 13.46
C SER A 392 22.73 36.43 13.27
N ILE A 393 23.84 37.07 12.88
CA ILE A 393 23.90 38.51 12.64
C ILE A 393 23.98 38.86 11.16
N GLY A 394 24.09 37.88 10.26
CA GLY A 394 24.02 38.08 8.80
C GLY A 394 25.36 38.13 8.07
N ASN A 395 26.43 37.60 8.68
CA ASN A 395 27.65 37.30 7.95
C ASN A 395 27.50 35.96 7.20
N ILE A 396 28.20 35.86 6.08
CA ILE A 396 28.41 34.62 5.33
C ILE A 396 29.90 34.29 5.33
N TYR A 397 30.21 33.00 5.43
CA TYR A 397 31.56 32.46 5.47
C TYR A 397 31.66 31.39 4.38
N LYS A 398 32.78 31.36 3.65
CA LYS A 398 33.13 30.29 2.72
C LYS A 398 34.46 29.69 3.16
N LEU A 399 34.43 28.41 3.52
CA LEU A 399 35.59 27.62 3.91
C LEU A 399 36.00 26.71 2.76
N ASP A 400 37.24 26.84 2.29
CA ASP A 400 37.81 25.93 1.28
C ASP A 400 38.12 24.57 1.89
N LYS A 401 37.65 23.47 1.29
CA LYS A 401 37.81 22.11 1.87
C LYS A 401 39.21 21.54 1.72
N SER A 402 40.06 22.15 0.91
CA SER A 402 41.45 21.74 0.68
C SER A 402 42.41 22.54 1.56
N SER A 403 42.38 23.87 1.49
CA SER A 403 43.29 24.71 2.28
C SER A 403 42.78 25.01 3.69
N LEU A 404 41.47 24.85 3.92
CA LEU A 404 40.78 25.24 5.15
C LEU A 404 40.76 26.76 5.40
N ASP A 405 41.09 27.55 4.39
CA ASP A 405 40.99 29.01 4.45
C ASP A 405 39.53 29.46 4.48
N ILE A 406 39.27 30.56 5.18
CA ILE A 406 37.94 31.14 5.33
C ILE A 406 37.94 32.56 4.76
N ILE A 407 36.99 32.83 3.88
CA ILE A 407 36.61 34.20 3.52
C ILE A 407 35.25 34.53 4.13
N LYS A 408 35.07 35.79 4.52
CA LYS A 408 33.89 36.30 5.21
C LYS A 408 33.38 37.54 4.51
N GLU A 409 32.05 37.68 4.44
CA GLU A 409 31.40 38.91 3.99
C GLU A 409 30.14 39.22 4.81
N LYS A 410 29.84 40.50 5.01
CA LYS A 410 28.61 40.96 5.67
C LYS A 410 27.54 41.25 4.61
N VAL A 411 26.51 40.42 4.55
CA VAL A 411 25.55 40.46 3.43
C VAL A 411 24.11 40.79 3.86
N PHE A 412 23.80 40.59 5.14
CA PHE A 412 22.56 41.03 5.78
C PHE A 412 22.82 41.62 7.16
N SER A 413 21.88 42.43 7.65
CA SER A 413 21.87 42.95 9.04
C SER A 413 21.16 42.01 10.03
N SER A 414 20.55 40.93 9.53
CA SER A 414 19.79 39.94 10.31
C SER A 414 20.20 38.52 9.96
N LYS A 415 19.79 37.56 10.80
CA LYS A 415 20.06 36.13 10.61
C LYS A 415 19.75 35.64 9.19
N ILE A 416 20.59 34.76 8.67
CA ILE A 416 20.37 34.11 7.37
C ILE A 416 19.72 32.76 7.62
N ASN A 417 18.52 32.55 7.10
CA ASN A 417 17.70 31.37 7.37
C ASN A 417 17.83 30.28 6.29
N ALA A 418 18.34 30.60 5.10
CA ALA A 418 18.56 29.62 4.05
C ALA A 418 19.78 29.96 3.20
N ILE A 419 20.52 28.93 2.78
CA ILE A 419 21.64 29.01 1.84
C ILE A 419 21.45 27.89 0.81
N ALA A 420 21.72 28.19 -0.46
CA ALA A 420 21.82 27.20 -1.53
C ALA A 420 23.03 27.50 -2.41
N THR A 421 23.80 26.45 -2.73
CA THR A 421 24.98 26.53 -3.60
C THR A 421 24.67 25.95 -4.98
N SER A 422 25.18 26.60 -6.04
CA SER A 422 25.11 26.08 -7.41
C SER A 422 26.00 24.85 -7.59
N LYS A 423 25.58 23.89 -8.42
CA LYS A 423 26.43 22.75 -8.80
C LYS A 423 27.65 23.15 -9.64
N SER A 424 27.57 24.28 -10.34
CA SER A 424 28.69 24.85 -11.11
C SER A 424 29.74 25.55 -10.24
N ASN A 425 29.50 25.65 -8.92
CA ASN A 425 30.33 26.38 -7.98
C ASN A 425 30.50 27.87 -8.29
N LYS A 426 29.56 28.50 -9.03
CA LYS A 426 29.62 29.93 -9.39
C LYS A 426 28.74 30.84 -8.51
N TYR A 427 27.66 30.30 -7.96
CA TYR A 427 26.63 31.10 -7.29
C TYR A 427 26.27 30.56 -5.91
N ILE A 428 25.92 31.49 -5.02
CA ILE A 428 25.34 31.20 -3.71
C ILE A 428 24.07 32.04 -3.59
N ALA A 429 22.92 31.40 -3.41
CA ALA A 429 21.69 32.08 -3.03
C ALA A 429 21.57 32.05 -1.50
N ILE A 430 21.30 33.18 -0.90
CA ILE A 430 21.07 33.33 0.55
C ILE A 430 19.76 34.07 0.82
N ALA A 431 19.14 33.78 1.96
CA ALA A 431 17.91 34.46 2.35
C ALA A 431 17.92 34.89 3.81
N SER A 432 17.44 36.10 4.04
CA SER A 432 17.12 36.63 5.37
C SER A 432 15.66 37.13 5.37
N ASN A 433 14.83 36.54 6.23
CA ASN A 433 13.38 36.78 6.26
C ASN A 433 12.76 36.59 4.87
N ASN A 434 12.24 37.65 4.27
CA ASN A 434 11.60 37.66 2.96
C ASN A 434 12.51 38.16 1.82
N LYS A 435 13.80 38.39 2.08
CA LYS A 435 14.76 38.89 1.09
C LYS A 435 15.74 37.80 0.69
N GLU A 436 15.93 37.64 -0.61
CA GLU A 436 16.93 36.78 -1.23
C GLU A 436 18.07 37.65 -1.80
N LYS A 437 19.31 37.18 -1.68
CA LYS A 437 20.47 37.71 -2.39
C LYS A 437 21.20 36.59 -3.10
N LEU A 438 21.67 36.86 -4.31
CA LEU A 438 22.53 35.98 -5.09
C LEU A 438 23.95 36.55 -5.08
N LEU A 439 24.94 35.73 -4.72
CA LEU A 439 26.34 36.11 -4.56
C LEU A 439 27.23 35.32 -5.51
N ASN A 440 28.39 35.87 -5.84
CA ASN A 440 29.49 35.15 -6.48
C ASN A 440 30.24 34.30 -5.44
N THR A 441 30.62 33.08 -5.80
CA THR A 441 31.42 32.20 -4.93
C THR A 441 32.88 32.62 -4.78
N VAL A 442 33.42 33.44 -5.70
CA VAL A 442 34.83 33.88 -5.65
C VAL A 442 35.07 34.78 -4.44
N ASP A 443 34.34 35.89 -4.36
CA ASP A 443 34.56 36.99 -3.40
C ASP A 443 33.34 37.27 -2.50
N LEU A 444 32.27 36.47 -2.60
CA LEU A 444 31.02 36.64 -1.84
C LEU A 444 30.27 37.95 -2.11
N LYS A 445 30.61 38.68 -3.18
CA LYS A 445 29.89 39.91 -3.53
C LYS A 445 28.51 39.62 -4.09
N ILE A 446 27.58 40.52 -3.75
CA ILE A 446 26.18 40.45 -4.19
C ILE A 446 26.11 40.78 -5.68
N ILE A 447 25.47 39.88 -6.42
CA ILE A 447 25.17 40.00 -7.85
C ILE A 447 23.76 40.55 -8.04
N LYS A 448 22.81 40.08 -7.23
CA LYS A 448 21.39 40.34 -7.41
C LYS A 448 20.63 40.25 -6.08
N GLU A 449 19.56 41.01 -5.94
CA GLU A 449 18.65 40.96 -4.80
C GLU A 449 17.20 40.83 -5.26
N LYS A 450 16.38 40.10 -4.49
CA LYS A 450 14.95 39.92 -4.75
C LYS A 450 14.18 39.89 -3.44
N SER A 451 12.99 40.50 -3.41
CA SER A 451 12.12 40.50 -2.22
C SER A 451 10.83 39.74 -2.49
N PHE A 452 10.34 39.05 -1.46
CA PHE A 452 9.11 38.26 -1.50
C PHE A 452 8.10 38.76 -0.46
N LYS A 453 6.84 38.33 -0.61
CA LYS A 453 5.76 38.66 0.32
C LYS A 453 5.80 37.84 1.61
N GLU A 454 6.43 36.67 1.56
CA GLU A 454 6.44 35.68 2.64
C GLU A 454 7.89 35.39 3.06
N ASN A 455 8.07 34.92 4.29
CA ASN A 455 9.39 34.54 4.79
C ASN A 455 9.90 33.26 4.14
N ILE A 456 11.15 33.28 3.69
CA ILE A 456 11.84 32.17 3.05
C ILE A 456 12.26 31.15 4.11
N THR A 457 12.08 29.86 3.85
CA THR A 457 12.47 28.78 4.80
C THR A 457 13.54 27.85 4.25
N ALA A 458 13.64 27.72 2.93
CA ALA A 458 14.64 26.91 2.25
C ALA A 458 14.80 27.38 0.81
N MET A 459 15.93 27.06 0.19
CA MET A 459 16.19 27.37 -1.22
C MET A 459 16.94 26.23 -1.91
N ALA A 460 16.91 26.23 -3.24
CA ALA A 460 17.75 25.38 -4.07
C ALA A 460 18.03 26.05 -5.43
N ILE A 461 19.20 25.80 -6.00
CA ILE A 461 19.58 26.24 -7.35
C ILE A 461 19.58 25.02 -8.28
N SER A 462 19.00 25.15 -9.47
CA SER A 462 18.98 24.09 -10.49
C SER A 462 20.39 23.74 -10.98
N PRO A 463 20.65 22.52 -11.50
CA PRO A 463 21.97 22.13 -11.98
C PRO A 463 22.56 23.04 -13.06
N SER A 464 21.73 23.64 -13.93
CA SER A 464 22.16 24.59 -14.96
C SER A 464 22.28 26.04 -14.48
N ASP A 465 22.02 26.29 -13.19
CA ASP A 465 21.93 27.62 -12.57
C ASP A 465 20.87 28.57 -13.17
N LYS A 466 19.93 28.04 -13.96
CA LYS A 466 18.88 28.84 -14.61
C LYS A 466 17.65 29.03 -13.73
N GLN A 467 17.37 28.13 -12.79
CA GLN A 467 16.20 28.20 -11.92
C GLN A 467 16.60 28.27 -10.45
N ILE A 468 15.80 29.00 -9.68
CA ILE A 468 15.87 29.03 -8.22
C ILE A 468 14.52 28.59 -7.66
N ALA A 469 14.56 27.61 -6.75
CA ALA A 469 13.42 27.22 -5.94
C ALA A 469 13.50 27.90 -4.58
N VAL A 470 12.41 28.52 -4.15
CA VAL A 470 12.28 29.22 -2.86
C VAL A 470 11.07 28.67 -2.12
N ALA A 471 11.28 28.21 -0.89
CA ALA A 471 10.23 27.73 -0.02
C ALA A 471 9.76 28.81 0.95
N PHE A 472 8.45 28.87 1.18
CA PHE A 472 7.75 29.72 2.14
C PHE A 472 6.94 28.84 3.09
N GLY A 473 7.65 28.07 3.93
CA GLY A 473 7.01 27.06 4.77
C GLY A 473 6.36 25.95 3.94
N ARG A 474 5.04 25.99 3.76
CA ARG A 474 4.24 24.94 3.08
C ARG A 474 3.97 25.24 1.59
N LYS A 475 4.72 26.18 1.02
CA LYS A 475 4.64 26.59 -0.39
C LYS A 475 6.05 26.65 -0.97
N VAL A 476 6.20 26.31 -2.25
CA VAL A 476 7.45 26.47 -2.99
C VAL A 476 7.16 27.16 -4.32
N VAL A 477 7.93 28.19 -4.64
CA VAL A 477 7.92 28.85 -5.95
C VAL A 477 9.23 28.54 -6.64
N VAL A 478 9.16 28.11 -7.89
CA VAL A 478 10.33 27.96 -8.76
C VAL A 478 10.24 29.03 -9.84
N TYR A 479 11.32 29.78 -10.02
CA TYR A 479 11.37 30.89 -10.96
C TYR A 479 12.67 30.88 -11.78
N ASP A 480 12.64 31.53 -12.94
CA ASP A 480 13.83 31.70 -13.78
C ASP A 480 14.74 32.78 -13.19
N LYS A 481 16.00 32.43 -12.93
CA LYS A 481 16.98 33.31 -12.26
C LYS A 481 17.25 34.59 -13.05
N GLN A 482 17.24 34.52 -14.38
CA GLN A 482 17.53 35.65 -15.25
C GLN A 482 16.34 36.59 -15.38
N THR A 483 15.18 36.07 -15.80
CA THR A 483 13.97 36.87 -16.08
C THR A 483 13.13 37.14 -14.83
N GLU A 484 13.39 36.44 -13.73
CA GLU A 484 12.63 36.50 -12.48
C GLU A 484 11.17 36.05 -12.56
N THR A 485 10.76 35.47 -13.68
CA THR A 485 9.39 35.03 -13.90
C THR A 485 9.13 33.69 -13.20
N PRO A 486 8.00 33.51 -12.52
CA PRO A 486 7.64 32.23 -11.91
C PRO A 486 7.42 31.18 -13.00
N LEU A 487 8.03 30.00 -12.84
CA LEU A 487 7.90 28.85 -13.73
C LEU A 487 6.77 27.92 -13.27
N TYR A 488 6.72 27.62 -11.97
CA TYR A 488 5.64 26.85 -11.35
C TYR A 488 5.63 27.06 -9.83
N THR A 489 4.49 26.74 -9.22
CA THR A 489 4.30 26.79 -7.76
C THR A 489 3.81 25.44 -7.26
N ILE A 490 4.29 25.05 -6.08
CA ILE A 490 3.80 23.91 -5.32
C ILE A 490 3.15 24.47 -4.05
N GLU A 491 1.86 24.22 -3.88
CA GLU A 491 1.08 24.72 -2.75
C GLU A 491 0.57 23.58 -1.87
N ASN A 492 0.09 23.95 -0.67
CA ASN A 492 -0.54 23.02 0.28
C ASN A 492 0.33 21.81 0.63
N LEU A 493 1.65 22.00 0.73
CA LEU A 493 2.58 20.93 1.12
C LEU A 493 2.21 20.38 2.50
N PRO A 494 2.37 19.08 2.78
CA PRO A 494 1.94 18.49 4.06
C PRO A 494 2.64 19.08 5.29
N ALA A 495 3.85 19.62 5.11
CA ALA A 495 4.70 20.13 6.18
C ALA A 495 5.58 21.30 5.69
N PRO A 496 6.09 22.16 6.59
CA PRO A 496 7.06 23.19 6.24
C PRO A 496 8.35 22.59 5.68
N ILE A 497 8.80 23.12 4.54
CA ILE A 497 10.00 22.67 3.84
C ILE A 497 11.24 23.33 4.43
N ILE A 498 12.22 22.49 4.76
CA ILE A 498 13.50 22.89 5.35
C ILE A 498 14.69 22.56 4.44
N SER A 499 14.49 21.69 3.44
CA SER A 499 15.55 21.25 2.53
C SER A 499 14.95 20.96 1.16
N MET A 500 15.66 21.38 0.12
CA MET A 500 15.25 21.19 -1.27
C MET A 500 16.48 20.91 -2.13
N LEU A 501 16.30 20.13 -3.19
CA LEU A 501 17.32 19.96 -4.21
C LEU A 501 16.70 19.56 -5.54
N PHE A 502 17.37 19.96 -6.62
CA PHE A 502 17.01 19.54 -7.97
C PHE A 502 17.74 18.26 -8.35
N LYS A 503 17.00 17.27 -8.85
CA LYS A 503 17.59 16.13 -9.58
C LYS A 503 18.05 16.60 -10.95
N ASN A 504 17.18 17.32 -11.65
CA ASN A 504 17.39 17.93 -12.96
C ASN A 504 16.48 19.17 -13.09
N GLU A 505 16.45 19.80 -14.25
CA GLU A 505 15.65 21.01 -14.52
C GLU A 505 14.14 20.83 -14.37
N GLU A 506 13.63 19.59 -14.42
CA GLU A 506 12.20 19.31 -14.31
C GLU A 506 11.81 18.77 -12.93
N VAL A 507 12.74 18.16 -12.21
CA VAL A 507 12.47 17.37 -11.01
C VAL A 507 13.08 18.04 -9.79
N LEU A 508 12.20 18.57 -8.93
CA LEU A 508 12.52 19.12 -7.63
C LEU A 508 12.14 18.12 -6.53
N ILE A 509 13.00 17.98 -5.52
CA ILE A 509 12.74 17.17 -4.33
C ILE A 509 12.65 18.13 -3.15
N THR A 510 11.59 18.00 -2.36
CA THR A 510 11.35 18.81 -1.16
C THR A 510 11.34 17.92 0.06
N ALA A 511 11.95 18.35 1.15
CA ALA A 511 11.93 17.64 2.43
C ALA A 511 11.59 18.57 3.60
N SER A 512 10.77 18.07 4.51
CA SER A 512 10.46 18.69 5.79
C SER A 512 11.35 18.14 6.90
N GLY A 513 11.21 18.69 8.10
CA GLY A 513 11.94 18.23 9.27
C GLY A 513 11.32 17.03 9.98
N ILE A 514 12.09 16.51 10.93
CA ILE A 514 11.80 15.33 11.75
C ILE A 514 10.47 15.37 12.55
N LYS A 515 9.95 16.57 12.83
CA LYS A 515 8.68 16.75 13.57
C LYS A 515 7.48 16.36 12.72
N THR A 516 7.57 16.57 11.41
CA THR A 516 6.51 16.27 10.44
C THR A 516 7.14 15.65 9.19
N PRO A 517 7.72 14.43 9.29
CA PRO A 517 8.54 13.83 8.23
C PRO A 517 7.79 13.73 6.91
N TYR A 518 8.36 14.32 5.87
CA TYR A 518 7.82 14.35 4.52
C TYR A 518 8.96 14.54 3.52
N VAL A 519 8.92 13.73 2.46
CA VAL A 519 9.73 13.93 1.25
C VAL A 519 8.78 13.85 0.05
N GLY A 520 8.77 14.91 -0.76
CA GLY A 520 8.00 15.01 -1.99
C GLY A 520 8.91 15.08 -3.20
N ILE A 521 8.54 14.37 -4.26
CA ILE A 521 9.24 14.41 -5.55
C ILE A 521 8.28 15.03 -6.57
N TRP A 522 8.69 16.12 -7.21
CA TRP A 522 7.82 16.96 -8.02
C TRP A 522 8.39 17.09 -9.43
N LYS A 523 7.58 16.86 -10.45
CA LYS A 523 7.92 17.14 -11.85
C LYS A 523 7.16 18.38 -12.31
N LYS A 524 7.86 19.49 -12.56
CA LYS A 524 7.29 20.79 -12.97
C LYS A 524 6.07 21.19 -12.13
N GLY A 525 6.23 21.14 -10.80
CA GLY A 525 5.19 21.49 -9.83
C GLY A 525 4.14 20.41 -9.54
N LYS A 526 4.13 19.30 -10.28
CA LYS A 526 3.18 18.19 -10.06
C LYS A 526 3.84 17.07 -9.25
N LEU A 527 3.21 16.67 -8.15
CA LEU A 527 3.68 15.58 -7.30
C LEU A 527 3.74 14.28 -8.10
N LEU A 528 4.91 13.63 -8.17
CA LEU A 528 5.01 12.31 -8.80
C LEU A 528 4.10 11.31 -8.10
N LYS A 529 3.40 10.50 -8.89
CA LYS A 529 2.47 9.47 -8.43
C LYS A 529 2.74 8.16 -9.19
N LYS A 530 2.32 7.04 -8.60
CA LYS A 530 2.29 5.72 -9.25
C LYS A 530 0.92 5.08 -9.11
N TRP A 531 0.55 4.28 -10.08
CA TRP A 531 -0.65 3.44 -9.99
C TRP A 531 -0.37 2.26 -9.07
N VAL A 532 -1.33 1.94 -8.22
CA VAL A 532 -1.31 0.76 -7.34
C VAL A 532 -2.51 -0.10 -7.69
N GLN A 533 -2.23 -1.33 -8.11
CA GLN A 533 -3.24 -2.32 -8.46
C GLN A 533 -3.50 -3.24 -7.26
N THR A 534 -4.76 -3.57 -7.00
CA THR A 534 -5.17 -4.63 -6.07
C THR A 534 -6.20 -5.51 -6.78
N ILE A 535 -5.99 -6.83 -6.74
CA ILE A 535 -6.89 -7.84 -7.30
C ILE A 535 -7.39 -8.69 -6.13
N LYS A 536 -8.71 -8.81 -6.00
CA LYS A 536 -9.38 -9.62 -4.97
C LYS A 536 -10.30 -10.65 -5.57
#